data_AF-A0A938VPY3-F1
#
_entry.id   AF-A0A938VPY3-F1
#
_cell.length_a   1.000
_cell.length_b   1.000
_cell.length_c   1.000
_cell.angle_alpha   90.00
_cell.angle_beta   90.00
_cell.angle_gamma   90.00
#
_symmetry.space_group_name_H-M   'P 1'
#
loop_
_entity.id
_entity.type
_entity.pdbx_description
1 polymer ?
#
loop_
_entity_poly.entity_id
_entity_poly.type
_entity_poly.pdbx_seq_one_letter_code
_entity_poly.pdbx_strand_id
1 'polypeptide(L)'
;MNPSADAGFYGKAGGIYGQVVEAQRAHVHELTRRLAALERREVEAWFKCFAFTHADADPADLAQAHEERDAMQHALATARAEAVVAERRLARYEAALQSLTPQ
;
A
#
# COMPACT_ATOMS: atom_id res chain seq x y z
N MET A 1 11.18 24.99 36.86
CA MET A 1 10.77 24.03 35.82
C MET A 1 10.33 22.77 36.53
N ASN A 2 9.08 22.35 36.35
CA ASN A 2 8.43 21.33 37.19
C ASN A 2 8.42 19.99 36.43
N PRO A 3 9.33 19.04 36.73
CA PRO A 3 9.56 17.82 35.92
C PRO A 3 8.37 16.82 35.96
N SER A 4 7.40 17.05 36.83
CA SER A 4 6.22 16.20 37.02
C SER A 4 5.15 16.36 35.92
N ALA A 5 5.01 17.57 35.34
CA ALA A 5 4.02 17.82 34.29
C ALA A 5 4.44 17.22 32.94
N ASP A 6 5.74 17.24 32.66
CA ASP A 6 6.30 16.75 31.40
C ASP A 6 6.15 15.23 31.29
N ALA A 7 6.47 14.46 32.35
CA ALA A 7 6.35 13.00 32.33
C ALA A 7 4.92 12.51 32.03
N GLY A 8 3.90 13.22 32.54
CA GLY A 8 2.48 12.90 32.28
C GLY A 8 2.02 13.28 30.87
N PHE A 9 2.59 14.32 30.27
CA PHE A 9 2.30 14.74 28.89
C PHE A 9 2.95 13.81 27.87
N TYR A 10 4.23 13.47 28.05
CA TYR A 10 4.94 12.51 27.18
C TYR A 10 4.32 11.11 27.23
N GLY A 11 3.87 10.65 28.40
CA GLY A 11 3.17 9.36 28.53
C GLY A 11 1.84 9.31 27.76
N LYS A 12 1.04 10.40 27.79
CA LYS A 12 -0.20 10.48 27.00
C LYS A 12 0.06 10.65 25.51
N ALA A 13 1.04 11.46 25.12
CA ALA A 13 1.41 11.66 23.72
C ALA A 13 1.97 10.37 23.09
N GLY A 14 2.84 9.65 23.81
CA GLY A 14 3.35 8.33 23.38
C GLY A 14 2.23 7.30 23.20
N GLY A 15 1.22 7.29 24.08
CA GLY A 15 0.04 6.43 23.94
C GLY A 15 -0.76 6.71 22.67
N ILE A 16 -1.01 7.99 22.34
CA ILE A 16 -1.73 8.38 21.12
C ILE A 16 -0.91 8.05 19.87
N TYR A 17 0.40 8.35 19.86
CA TYR A 17 1.27 8.02 18.73
C TYR A 17 1.37 6.50 18.51
N GLY A 18 1.40 5.71 19.57
CA GLY A 18 1.34 4.24 19.48
C GLY A 18 0.10 3.75 18.74
N GLN A 19 -1.08 4.28 19.08
CA GLN A 19 -2.33 3.93 18.38
C GLN A 19 -2.31 4.34 16.90
N VAL A 20 -1.76 5.52 16.58
CA VAL A 20 -1.62 5.98 15.19
C VAL A 20 -0.67 5.08 14.41
N VAL A 21 0.48 4.73 14.98
CA VAL A 21 1.45 3.81 14.35
C VAL A 21 0.80 2.47 14.05
N GLU A 22 0.10 1.86 15.01
CA GLU A 22 -0.59 0.57 14.80
C GLU A 22 -1.67 0.65 13.72
N ALA A 23 -2.45 1.72 13.68
CA ALA A 23 -3.43 1.94 12.61
C ALA A 23 -2.75 2.08 11.23
N GLN A 24 -1.61 2.77 11.16
CA GLN A 24 -0.84 2.90 9.91
C GLN A 24 -0.19 1.57 9.48
N ARG A 25 0.29 0.75 10.43
CA ARG A 25 0.80 -0.60 10.15
C ARG A 25 -0.28 -1.48 9.55
N ALA A 26 -1.47 -1.48 10.15
CA ALA A 26 -2.62 -2.22 9.61
C ALA A 26 -2.99 -1.74 8.21
N HIS A 27 -2.96 -0.42 7.97
CA HIS A 27 -3.23 0.15 6.66
C HIS A 27 -2.20 -0.25 5.60
N VAL A 28 -0.90 -0.17 5.91
CA VAL A 28 0.17 -0.64 5.02
C VAL A 28 0.00 -2.12 4.71
N HIS A 29 -0.26 -2.95 5.73
CA HIS A 29 -0.47 -4.38 5.53
C HIS A 29 -1.66 -4.70 4.61
N GLU A 30 -2.77 -3.96 4.75
CA GLU A 30 -3.91 -4.08 3.85
C GLU A 30 -3.56 -3.70 2.41
N LEU A 31 -2.82 -2.60 2.22
CA LEU A 31 -2.36 -2.18 0.90
C LEU A 31 -1.44 -3.23 0.26
N THR A 32 -0.50 -3.81 1.02
CA THR A 32 0.37 -4.89 0.53
C THR A 32 -0.45 -6.11 0.08
N ARG A 33 -1.49 -6.48 0.84
CA ARG A 33 -2.38 -7.61 0.46
C ARG A 33 -3.14 -7.32 -0.83
N ARG A 34 -3.69 -6.11 -0.97
CA ARG A 34 -4.39 -5.67 -2.18
C ARG A 34 -3.45 -5.62 -3.38
N LEU A 35 -2.22 -5.15 -3.18
CA LEU A 35 -1.20 -5.11 -4.21
C LEU A 35 -0.88 -6.52 -4.73
N ALA A 36 -0.64 -7.48 -3.83
CA ALA A 36 -0.40 -8.87 -4.22
C ALA A 36 -1.58 -9.49 -4.99
N ALA A 37 -2.82 -9.09 -4.68
CA ALA A 37 -4.00 -9.53 -5.44
C ALA A 37 -4.06 -8.91 -6.84
N LEU A 38 -3.69 -7.64 -6.99
CA LEU A 38 -3.61 -6.97 -8.29
C LEU A 38 -2.49 -7.53 -9.16
N GLU A 39 -1.34 -7.86 -8.59
CA GLU A 39 -0.22 -8.48 -9.32
C GLU A 39 -0.63 -9.82 -9.93
N ARG A 40 -1.40 -10.64 -9.20
CA ARG A 40 -1.94 -11.88 -9.78
C ARG A 40 -2.88 -11.62 -10.96
N ARG A 41 -3.76 -10.63 -10.84
CA ARG A 41 -4.71 -10.26 -11.91
C ARG A 41 -4.01 -9.65 -13.13
N GLU A 42 -2.90 -8.93 -12.94
CA GLU A 42 -2.08 -8.42 -14.04
C GLU A 42 -1.46 -9.55 -14.84
N VAL A 43 -0.95 -10.57 -14.15
CA VAL A 43 -0.42 -11.78 -14.79
C VAL A 43 -1.52 -12.52 -15.58
N GLU A 44 -2.72 -12.67 -15.01
CA GLU A 44 -3.87 -13.26 -15.72
C GLU A 44 -4.24 -12.47 -17.00
N ALA A 45 -4.26 -11.14 -16.92
CA ALA A 45 -4.54 -10.29 -18.08
C ALA A 45 -3.46 -10.44 -19.17
N TRP A 46 -2.18 -10.52 -18.78
CA TRP A 46 -1.09 -10.81 -19.70
C TRP A 46 -1.25 -12.16 -20.40
N PHE A 47 -1.59 -13.21 -19.65
CA PHE A 47 -1.82 -14.54 -20.24
C PHE A 47 -3.02 -14.54 -21.18
N LYS A 48 -4.09 -13.78 -20.88
CA LYS A 48 -5.24 -13.62 -21.78
C LYS A 48 -4.84 -12.97 -23.12
N CYS A 49 -4.06 -11.88 -23.09
CA CYS A 49 -3.51 -11.27 -24.31
C CYS A 49 -2.64 -12.26 -25.09
N PHE A 50 -1.76 -12.99 -24.40
CA PHE A 50 -0.89 -13.97 -25.03
C PHE A 50 -1.68 -15.08 -25.72
N ALA A 51 -2.71 -15.60 -25.05
CA ALA A 51 -3.58 -16.64 -25.59
C ALA A 51 -4.30 -16.18 -26.87
N PHE A 52 -4.90 -14.99 -26.87
CA PHE A 52 -5.58 -14.47 -28.06
C PHE A 52 -4.64 -14.08 -29.20
N THR A 53 -3.37 -13.80 -28.93
CA THR A 53 -2.38 -13.54 -29.98
C THR A 53 -2.01 -14.82 -30.74
N HIS A 54 -2.12 -15.99 -30.09
CA HIS A 54 -1.68 -17.29 -30.64
C HIS A 54 -2.84 -18.23 -30.99
N ALA A 55 -4.05 -17.89 -30.56
CA ALA A 55 -5.28 -18.46 -31.11
C ALA A 55 -5.69 -17.62 -32.32
N ASP A 56 -6.38 -18.22 -33.31
CA ASP A 56 -7.11 -17.49 -34.35
C ASP A 56 -8.32 -16.75 -33.73
N ALA A 57 -8.06 -15.90 -32.74
CA ALA A 57 -9.05 -15.17 -31.98
C ALA A 57 -9.63 -14.02 -32.80
N ASP A 58 -10.87 -13.65 -32.49
CA ASP A 58 -11.49 -12.47 -33.08
C ASP A 58 -10.64 -11.23 -32.73
N PRO A 59 -10.31 -10.36 -33.69
CA PRO A 59 -9.64 -9.09 -33.42
C PRO A 59 -10.30 -8.26 -32.30
N ALA A 60 -11.63 -8.35 -32.13
CA ALA A 60 -12.35 -7.70 -31.05
C ALA A 60 -11.97 -8.26 -29.67
N ASP A 61 -11.82 -9.58 -29.53
CA ASP A 61 -11.43 -10.23 -28.28
C ASP A 61 -9.98 -9.87 -27.89
N LEU A 62 -9.10 -9.80 -28.89
CA LEU A 62 -7.71 -9.37 -28.69
C LEU A 62 -7.66 -7.90 -28.22
N ALA A 63 -8.41 -7.01 -28.88
CA ALA A 63 -8.49 -5.60 -28.49
C ALA A 63 -8.99 -5.43 -27.05
N GLN A 64 -10.07 -6.15 -26.68
CA GLN A 64 -10.59 -6.12 -25.32
C GLN A 64 -9.56 -6.62 -24.30
N ALA A 65 -8.83 -7.71 -24.60
CA ALA A 65 -7.80 -8.20 -23.69
C ALA A 65 -6.67 -7.18 -23.48
N HIS A 66 -6.27 -6.45 -24.53
CA HIS A 66 -5.30 -5.36 -24.41
C HIS A 66 -5.81 -4.23 -23.51
N GLU A 67 -7.06 -3.81 -23.67
CA GLU A 67 -7.67 -2.79 -22.80
C GLU A 67 -7.71 -3.24 -21.33
N GLU A 68 -8.10 -4.49 -21.06
CA GLU A 68 -8.11 -5.07 -19.71
C GLU A 68 -6.71 -5.10 -19.10
N ARG A 69 -5.68 -5.49 -19.88
CA ARG A 69 -4.28 -5.49 -19.45
C ARG A 69 -3.83 -4.07 -19.10
N ASP A 70 -4.07 -3.11 -19.96
CA ASP A 70 -3.62 -1.73 -19.77
C ASP A 70 -4.31 -1.08 -18.55
N ALA A 71 -5.60 -1.34 -18.36
CA ALA A 71 -6.34 -0.94 -17.16
C ALA A 71 -5.74 -1.58 -15.89
N MET A 72 -5.37 -2.86 -15.95
CA MET A 72 -4.75 -3.55 -14.81
C MET A 72 -3.36 -3.01 -14.49
N GLN A 73 -2.55 -2.73 -15.50
CA GLN A 73 -1.23 -2.10 -15.35
C GLN A 73 -1.34 -0.72 -14.70
N HIS A 74 -2.32 0.09 -15.12
CA HIS A 74 -2.58 1.39 -14.52
C HIS A 74 -3.03 1.28 -13.05
N ALA A 75 -3.95 0.36 -12.75
CA ALA A 75 -4.40 0.10 -11.38
C ALA A 75 -3.25 -0.37 -10.48
N LEU A 76 -2.37 -1.24 -11.00
CA LEU A 76 -1.20 -1.73 -10.28
C LEU A 76 -0.19 -0.61 -10.02
N ALA A 77 0.09 0.25 -11.01
CA ALA A 77 0.98 1.39 -10.84
C ALA A 77 0.48 2.36 -9.76
N THR A 78 -0.82 2.67 -9.76
CA THR A 78 -1.46 3.51 -8.73
C THR A 78 -1.36 2.87 -7.36
N ALA A 79 -1.69 1.58 -7.24
CA ALA A 79 -1.60 0.86 -5.96
C ALA A 79 -0.16 0.80 -5.40
N ARG A 80 0.85 0.63 -6.27
CA ARG A 80 2.27 0.70 -5.87
C ARG A 80 2.64 2.08 -5.33
N ALA A 81 2.21 3.14 -6.00
CA ALA A 81 2.46 4.50 -5.53
C ALA A 81 1.81 4.77 -4.17
N GLU A 82 0.56 4.33 -3.97
CA GLU A 82 -0.15 4.44 -2.70
C GLU A 82 0.58 3.69 -1.57
N ALA A 83 1.01 2.45 -1.82
CA ALA A 83 1.75 1.65 -0.84
C ALA A 83 3.05 2.35 -0.40
N VAL A 84 3.84 2.88 -1.34
CA VAL A 84 5.08 3.62 -1.03
C VAL A 84 4.80 4.87 -0.18
N VAL A 85 3.72 5.60 -0.48
CA VAL A 85 3.34 6.78 0.31
C VAL A 85 2.93 6.37 1.73
N ALA A 86 2.18 5.27 1.87
CA ALA A 86 1.76 4.75 3.16
C ALA A 86 2.96 4.27 4.01
N GLU A 87 3.91 3.55 3.42
CA GLU A 87 5.15 3.12 4.08
C GLU A 87 5.98 4.32 4.57
N ARG A 88 6.17 5.34 3.73
CA ARG A 88 6.87 6.57 4.12
C ARG A 88 6.15 7.32 5.23
N ARG A 89 4.81 7.28 5.25
CA ARG A 89 4.02 7.88 6.33
C ARG A 89 4.19 7.09 7.63
N LEU A 90 4.13 5.76 7.58
CA LEU A 90 4.37 4.91 8.74
C LEU A 90 5.75 5.15 9.35
N ALA A 91 6.81 5.14 8.54
CA ALA A 91 8.19 5.38 9.00
C ALA A 91 8.34 6.73 9.74
N ARG A 92 7.64 7.78 9.27
CA ARG A 92 7.64 9.08 9.96
C ARG A 92 6.96 9.02 11.33
N TYR A 93 5.84 8.31 11.45
CA TYR A 93 5.16 8.15 12.73
C TYR A 93 5.96 7.28 13.70
N GLU A 94 6.63 6.23 13.21
CA GLU A 94 7.52 5.40 14.03
C GLU A 94 8.71 6.20 14.56
N ALA A 95 9.35 7.03 13.72
CA ALA A 95 10.42 7.92 14.15
C ALA A 95 9.94 8.97 15.18
N ALA A 96 8.73 9.51 14.99
CA ALA A 96 8.14 10.44 15.95
C ALA A 96 7.78 9.76 17.28
N LEU A 97 7.32 8.51 17.26
CA LEU A 97 7.08 7.75 18.49
C LEU A 97 8.39 7.50 19.24
N GLN A 98 9.46 7.09 18.56
CA GLN A 98 10.78 6.87 19.15
C GLN A 98 11.34 8.13 19.83
N SER A 99 11.14 9.32 19.24
CA SER A 99 11.62 10.57 19.85
C SER A 99 10.81 10.98 21.09
N LEU A 100 9.57 10.51 21.23
CA LEU A 100 8.71 10.74 22.39
C LEU A 100 8.91 9.70 23.50
N THR A 101 9.48 8.54 23.19
CA THR A 101 9.83 7.48 24.15
C THR A 101 11.34 7.19 24.13
N PRO A 102 12.21 8.14 24.51
CA PRO A 102 13.63 7.87 24.65
C PRO A 102 13.84 6.85 25.79
N GLN A 103 14.59 5.77 25.50
CA GLN A 103 14.99 4.76 26.48
C GLN A 103 15.92 5.34 27.54
#